data_AF-A0A2S9FMV5-F1
#
_entry.id   AF-A0A2S9FMV5-F1
#
_cell.length_a   1.000
_cell.length_b   1.000
_cell.length_c   1.000
_cell.angle_alpha   90.00
_cell.angle_beta   90.00
_cell.angle_gamma   90.00
#
_symmetry.space_group_name_H-M   'P 1'
#
loop_
_entity.id
_entity.type
_entity.pdbx_description
1 polymer ?
#
loop_
_entity_poly.entity_id
_entity_poly.type
_entity_poly.pdbx_seq_one_letter_code
_entity_poly.pdbx_strand_id
1 'polypeptide(L)' 'MTTSELATVLAWHDALNAADLDTLVSLSSDDIEIGDAGGAAQGHAALRDWAQALDVKVEPGRIYVNDGVVVVEQQTI' A
#
# COMPACT_ATOMS: atom_id res chain seq x y z
N MET A 1 -16.13 -11.71 0.39
CA MET A 1 -14.85 -11.68 1.13
C MET A 1 -14.05 -12.89 0.72
N THR A 2 -12.89 -12.70 0.12
CA THR A 2 -11.85 -13.72 0.28
C THR A 2 -10.90 -13.23 1.36
N THR A 3 -10.52 -14.12 2.28
CA THR A 3 -9.44 -13.84 3.26
C THR A 3 -8.16 -13.33 2.57
N SER A 4 -8.00 -13.66 1.29
CA SER A 4 -6.86 -13.26 0.45
C SER A 4 -6.75 -11.75 0.21
N GLU A 5 -7.86 -11.03 -0.03
CA GLU A 5 -7.81 -9.59 -0.34
C GLU A 5 -7.30 -8.79 0.86
N LEU A 6 -7.86 -9.05 2.03
CA LEU A 6 -7.42 -8.43 3.27
C LEU A 6 -5.98 -8.83 3.62
N ALA A 7 -5.62 -10.10 3.43
CA ALA A 7 -4.26 -10.58 3.68
C ALA A 7 -3.23 -9.88 2.79
N THR A 8 -3.53 -9.66 1.50
CA THR A 8 -2.65 -8.91 0.59
C THR A 8 -2.44 -7.48 1.07
N VAL A 9 -3.49 -6.79 1.51
CA VAL A 9 -3.40 -5.40 1.97
C VAL A 9 -2.61 -5.29 3.28
N LEU A 10 -2.81 -6.20 4.22
CA LEU A 10 -2.04 -6.23 5.45
C LEU A 10 -0.56 -6.55 5.19
N ALA A 11 -0.27 -7.55 4.34
CA ALA A 11 1.09 -7.87 3.93
C ALA A 11 1.78 -6.70 3.20
N TRP A 12 1.03 -5.93 2.41
CA TRP A 12 1.52 -4.72 1.75
C TRP A 12 1.91 -3.64 2.76
N HIS A 13 1.13 -3.43 3.84
CA HIS A 13 1.47 -2.50 4.93
C HIS A 13 2.71 -2.97 5.71
N ASP A 14 2.81 -4.27 6.00
CA ASP A 14 3.99 -4.83 6.68
C ASP A 14 5.25 -4.62 5.85
N ALA A 15 5.18 -4.86 4.54
CA ALA A 15 6.28 -4.63 3.61
C ALA A 15 6.69 -3.14 3.55
N LEU A 16 5.71 -2.23 3.52
CA LEU A 16 5.96 -0.78 3.56
C LEU A 16 6.71 -0.38 4.85
N ASN A 17 6.22 -0.79 6.01
CA ASN A 17 6.83 -0.46 7.30
C ASN A 17 8.21 -1.09 7.53
N ALA A 18 8.50 -2.20 6.86
CA ALA A 18 9.79 -2.88 6.86
C ALA A 18 10.79 -2.31 5.84
N ALA A 19 10.36 -1.36 5.00
CA ALA A 19 11.10 -0.91 3.82
C ALA A 19 11.48 -2.06 2.87
N ASP A 20 10.65 -3.11 2.82
CA ASP A 20 10.80 -4.25 1.92
C ASP A 20 10.18 -3.93 0.55
N LEU A 21 10.94 -3.20 -0.27
CA LEU A 21 10.50 -2.73 -1.58
C LEU A 21 10.26 -3.88 -2.57
N ASP A 22 10.98 -4.99 -2.43
CA ASP A 22 10.81 -6.15 -3.31
C ASP A 22 9.48 -6.84 -3.03
N THR A 23 9.12 -7.03 -1.75
CA THR A 23 7.80 -7.55 -1.39
C THR A 23 6.69 -6.60 -1.80
N LEU A 24 6.82 -5.29 -1.55
CA LEU A 24 5.86 -4.26 -1.97
C LEU A 24 5.51 -4.37 -3.46
N VAL A 25 6.55 -4.49 -4.29
CA VAL A 25 6.42 -4.60 -5.75
C VAL A 25 5.79 -5.93 -6.14
N SER A 26 6.14 -7.03 -5.48
CA SER A 26 5.57 -8.35 -5.76
C SER A 26 4.07 -8.46 -5.45
N LEU A 27 3.58 -7.68 -4.47
CA LEU A 27 2.17 -7.62 -4.08
C LEU A 27 1.35 -6.63 -4.92
N SER A 28 2.01 -5.85 -5.78
CA SER A 28 1.40 -4.76 -6.55
C SER A 28 1.32 -5.13 -8.03
N SER A 29 0.20 -4.79 -8.69
CA SER A 29 0.13 -4.88 -10.15
C SER A 29 1.17 -3.98 -10.82
N ASP A 30 1.55 -4.31 -12.06
CA ASP A 30 2.49 -3.53 -12.86
C ASP A 30 1.98 -2.11 -13.16
N ASP A 31 0.66 -1.95 -13.18
CA ASP A 31 -0.07 -0.71 -13.43
C ASP A 31 -0.48 0.04 -12.15
N ILE A 32 0.06 -0.31 -10.96
CA ILE A 32 -0.28 0.32 -9.68
C ILE A 32 -0.21 1.85 -9.75
N GLU A 33 -1.22 2.51 -9.19
CA GLU A 33 -1.26 3.97 -9.06
C GLU A 33 -1.05 4.39 -7.60
N ILE A 34 -0.18 5.37 -7.39
CA ILE A 34 0.07 6.00 -6.10
C ILE A 34 -0.37 7.46 -6.19
N GLY A 35 -1.39 7.82 -5.42
CA GLY A 35 -2.01 9.15 -5.45
C GLY A 35 -1.99 9.85 -4.09
N ASP A 36 -1.78 11.16 -4.13
CA ASP A 36 -1.93 12.08 -3.00
C ASP A 36 -2.65 13.37 -3.43
N ALA A 37 -2.67 14.37 -2.56
CA ALA A 37 -3.33 15.66 -2.84
C ALA A 37 -2.69 16.45 -4.00
N GLY A 38 -1.45 16.13 -4.38
CA GLY A 38 -0.70 16.74 -5.49
C GLY A 38 -0.90 16.03 -6.83
N GLY A 39 -1.54 14.87 -6.86
CA GLY A 39 -1.81 14.09 -8.07
C GLY A 39 -1.46 12.62 -7.89
N ALA A 40 -1.30 11.91 -9.01
CA ALA A 40 -0.98 10.50 -9.00
C ALA A 40 0.15 10.17 -9.97
N ALA A 41 0.91 9.13 -9.65
CA ALA A 41 1.94 8.53 -10.48
C ALA A 41 1.70 7.02 -10.60
N GLN A 42 2.11 6.43 -11.72
CA GLN A 42 1.79 5.04 -12.06
C GLN A 42 3.04 4.17 -12.26
N GLY A 43 2.93 2.91 -11.86
CA GLY A 43 3.88 1.84 -12.07
C GLY A 43 4.80 1.58 -10.88
N HIS A 44 5.53 0.46 -10.94
CA HIS A 44 6.44 0.05 -9.86
C HIS A 44 7.57 1.03 -9.58
N ALA A 45 7.97 1.87 -10.55
CA ALA A 45 8.93 2.94 -10.32
C ALA A 45 8.35 4.01 -9.39
N ALA A 46 7.12 4.46 -9.67
CA ALA A 46 6.41 5.42 -8.84
C ALA A 46 6.18 4.89 -7.42
N LEU A 47 5.79 3.61 -7.28
CA LEU A 47 5.67 2.95 -5.97
C LEU A 47 6.99 2.98 -5.19
N ARG A 48 8.11 2.64 -5.82
CA ARG A 48 9.42 2.63 -5.16
C ARG A 48 9.84 4.04 -4.72
N ASP A 49 9.71 5.01 -5.61
CA ASP A 49 10.09 6.40 -5.32
C ASP A 49 9.25 6.96 -4.16
N TRP A 50 7.94 6.72 -4.17
CA TRP A 50 7.05 7.12 -3.07
C TRP A 50 7.39 6.41 -1.76
N ALA A 51 7.58 5.09 -1.78
CA ALA A 51 7.89 4.31 -0.58
C ALA A 51 9.24 4.71 0.04
N GLN A 52 10.23 5.05 -0.80
CA GLN A 52 11.55 5.53 -0.34
C GLN A 52 11.51 6.95 0.21
N ALA A 53 10.58 7.78 -0.24
CA ALA A 53 10.41 9.15 0.24
C ALA A 53 9.69 9.23 1.60
N LEU A 54 9.02 8.16 2.03
CA LEU A 54 8.38 8.09 3.34
C LEU A 54 9.42 7.99 4.46
N ASP A 55 9.33 8.89 5.42
CA ASP A 55 10.13 8.91 6.64
C ASP A 55 9.35 8.45 7.89
N VAL A 56 8.13 7.97 7.67
CA VAL A 56 7.20 7.55 8.72
C VAL A 56 6.72 6.11 8.55
N LYS A 57 6.29 5.51 9.65
CA LYS A 57 5.57 4.22 9.64
C LYS A 57 4.08 4.45 9.81
N VAL A 58 3.29 3.52 9.30
CA VAL A 58 1.83 3.59 9.34
C VAL A 58 1.23 2.33 9.94
N GLU A 59 0.35 2.48 10.92
CA GLU A 59 -0.47 1.38 11.43
C GLU A 59 -1.84 1.36 10.75
N PRO A 60 -2.31 0.19 10.27
CA PRO A 60 -3.68 -0.02 9.84
C PRO A 60 -4.70 0.18 10.98
N GLY A 61 -5.67 1.05 10.77
CA GLY A 61 -6.80 1.32 11.66
C GLY A 61 -8.08 0.63 11.18
N ARG A 62 -9.16 1.42 10.99
CA ARG A 62 -10.43 0.89 10.46
C ARG A 62 -10.28 0.40 9.02
N ILE A 63 -10.93 -0.71 8.72
CA ILE A 63 -10.90 -1.35 7.40
C ILE A 63 -12.32 -1.42 6.83
N TYR A 64 -12.48 -0.95 5.60
CA TYR A 64 -13.72 -0.99 4.85
C TYR A 64 -13.51 -1.84 3.59
N VAL A 65 -14.45 -2.75 3.30
CA VAL A 65 -14.33 -3.67 2.17
C VAL A 65 -15.60 -3.61 1.33
N ASN A 66 -15.44 -3.44 0.03
CA ASN A 66 -16.53 -3.44 -0.94
C ASN A 66 -16.06 -4.00 -2.29
N ASP A 67 -16.58 -5.16 -2.70
CA ASP A 67 -16.37 -5.73 -4.05
C ASP A 67 -14.91 -5.73 -4.55
N GLY A 68 -13.99 -6.28 -3.74
CA GLY A 68 -12.56 -6.35 -4.07
C GLY A 68 -11.78 -5.07 -3.78
N VAL A 69 -12.45 -4.00 -3.36
CA VAL A 69 -11.83 -2.77 -2.88
C VAL A 69 -11.67 -2.85 -1.36
N VAL A 70 -10.46 -2.59 -0.89
CA VAL A 70 -10.15 -2.48 0.54
C VAL A 70 -9.63 -1.07 0.81
N VAL A 71 -10.26 -0.38 1.75
CA VAL A 71 -9.83 0.94 2.23
C VAL A 71 -9.40 0.79 3.68
N VAL A 72 -8.19 1.26 3.98
CA VAL A 72 -7.60 1.20 5.32
C VAL A 72 -7.36 2.63 5.78
N GLU A 73 -7.92 2.99 6.94
CA GLU A 73 -7.48 4.18 7.67
C GLU A 73 -6.06 3.95 8.15
N GLN A 74 -5.15 4.89 7.91
CA GLN A 74 -3.77 4.80 8.37
C GLN A 74 -3.51 5.80 9.50
N GLN A 75 -2.74 5.39 10.50
CA GLN A 75 -2.23 6.28 11.55
C GLN A 75 -0.70 6.24 11.54
N THR A 76 -0.08 7.42 11.54
CA THR A 76 1.37 7.54 11.61
C THR A 76 1.89 7.23 13.02
N ILE A 77 2.98 6.47 13.14
CA ILE A 77 3.63 6.13 14.41
C ILE A 77 5.12 6.50 14.45
#